data_AF-A0A8S3VNF6-F1
#
_entry.id   AF-A0A8S3VNF6-F1
#
_cell.length_a   1.000
_cell.length_b   1.000
_cell.length_c   1.000
_cell.angle_alpha   90.00
_cell.angle_beta   90.00
_cell.angle_gamma   90.00
#
_symmetry.space_group_name_H-M   'P 1'
#
loop_
_entity.id
_entity.type
_entity.pdbx_description
1 polymer ?
#
loop_
_entity_poly.entity_id
_entity_poly.type
_entity_poly.pdbx_seq_one_letter_code
_entity_poly.pdbx_strand_id
1 'polypeptide(L)'
;MRGFLGITGHFILDWAMKSVMICCKRFKGRHTAESIRSEYEEVVTSFEIGFKIAAIVSDNASNMVKAFSIPGFDDFKVDHESSDEEIDDVDKEIEDDQSDDLHLSDCLPKHSRCFAHTLQLVVKDGLKDCSPHLKTVITKASNIVSFVRKSIIASEILEDYKRLQAANATRWNSQLHMICSVLNVPELELDKIDCKTKLSSYERKLLSELCTILEPFDKATVLVQGEKTVTASLPIPVTLGLKHQLKLISVDYNCKMIKSLKSSVEERLFQFVEDEGYILASFLDPRFKTRWCETEQIDQCLAVVKDKLSQVPTSSEPPCDQNSPPCKRAKNDDLFSFMPAPSVERKRNPSGISVSSEMDDYLSDNCIDMSKDPLLYWHSNCQRLPRLAKLAVQYLAIPATSAPVERLFSTAGKTFRPERCRLADGTFEKLMMVKCNGKMLK
;
A
#
# COMPACT_ATOMS: atom_id res chain seq x y z
N MET A 1 -21.59 17.98 0.21
CA MET A 1 -20.13 17.90 0.40
C MET A 1 -19.45 18.25 -0.92
N ARG A 2 -18.28 18.90 -0.96
CA ARG A 2 -17.56 19.11 -2.24
C ARG A 2 -16.70 17.88 -2.53
N GLY A 3 -16.80 17.33 -3.74
CA GLY A 3 -15.91 16.27 -4.22
C GLY A 3 -14.59 16.83 -4.74
N PHE A 4 -13.54 16.02 -4.68
CA PHE A 4 -12.20 16.37 -5.17
C PHE A 4 -11.56 15.17 -5.87
N LEU A 5 -10.86 15.42 -6.96
CA LEU A 5 -9.98 14.47 -7.62
C LEU A 5 -8.54 14.82 -7.29
N GLY A 6 -7.80 13.85 -6.78
CA GLY A 6 -6.39 13.98 -6.43
C GLY A 6 -5.57 13.03 -7.28
N ILE A 7 -4.53 13.54 -7.95
CA ILE A 7 -3.60 12.75 -8.75
C ILE A 7 -2.19 13.07 -8.27
N THR A 8 -1.43 12.02 -7.93
CA THR A 8 -0.01 12.11 -7.56
C THR A 8 0.85 11.32 -8.53
N GLY A 9 1.96 11.91 -8.97
CA GLY A 9 2.98 11.24 -9.76
C GLY A 9 4.04 10.63 -8.86
N HIS A 10 4.47 9.41 -9.19
CA HIS A 10 5.51 8.67 -8.47
C HIS A 10 6.56 8.21 -9.46
N PHE A 11 7.82 8.48 -9.15
CA PHE A 11 8.95 8.12 -10.01
C PHE A 11 10.24 8.05 -9.19
N ILE A 12 11.26 7.41 -9.75
CA ILE A 12 12.60 7.40 -9.19
C ILE A 12 13.44 8.43 -9.94
N LEU A 13 14.09 9.32 -9.19
CA LEU A 13 15.06 10.28 -9.70
C LEU A 13 16.26 10.30 -8.74
N ASP A 14 17.47 10.24 -9.28
CA ASP A 14 18.73 10.16 -8.53
C ASP A 14 18.71 9.04 -7.49
N TRP A 15 18.19 7.87 -7.88
CA TRP A 15 18.05 6.69 -7.02
C TRP A 15 17.27 6.95 -5.71
N ALA A 16 16.35 7.91 -5.76
CA ALA A 16 15.45 8.24 -4.66
C ALA A 16 14.00 8.26 -5.15
N MET A 17 13.10 7.70 -4.34
CA MET A 17 11.66 7.82 -4.57
C MET A 17 11.23 9.28 -4.49
N LYS A 18 10.59 9.77 -5.55
CA LYS A 18 9.94 11.07 -5.60
C LYS A 18 8.44 10.89 -5.71
N SER A 19 7.71 11.80 -5.07
CA SER A 19 6.26 11.91 -5.18
C SER A 19 5.92 13.37 -5.36
N VAL A 20 5.08 13.66 -6.35
CA VAL A 20 4.62 15.00 -6.67
C VAL A 20 3.10 15.01 -6.78
N MET A 21 2.48 16.08 -6.31
CA MET A 21 1.08 16.35 -6.63
C MET A 21 1.00 16.83 -8.07
N ILE A 22 0.25 16.11 -8.91
CA ILE A 22 -0.09 16.55 -10.27
C ILE A 22 -1.37 17.39 -10.23
N CYS A 23 -2.39 16.91 -9.51
CA CYS A 23 -3.67 17.60 -9.44
C CYS A 23 -4.36 17.42 -8.08
N CYS A 24 -5.08 18.45 -7.65
CA CYS A 24 -6.06 18.41 -6.56
C CYS A 24 -7.22 19.35 -6.92
N LYS A 25 -8.05 18.91 -7.88
CA LYS A 25 -9.11 19.73 -8.49
C LYS A 25 -10.46 19.42 -7.85
N ARG A 26 -11.32 20.43 -7.78
CA ARG A 26 -12.70 20.23 -7.34
C ARG A 26 -13.44 19.44 -8.41
N PHE A 27 -14.00 18.30 -8.02
CA PHE A 27 -14.81 17.48 -8.89
C PHE A 27 -16.28 17.94 -8.80
N LYS A 28 -16.89 18.27 -9.94
CA LYS A 28 -18.27 18.75 -10.02
C LYS A 28 -19.17 17.67 -10.61
N GLY A 29 -20.41 17.58 -10.13
CA GLY A 29 -21.36 16.58 -10.63
C GLY A 29 -21.21 15.22 -9.97
N ARG A 30 -21.84 14.20 -10.58
CA ARG A 30 -21.75 12.80 -10.14
C ARG A 30 -20.34 12.26 -10.45
N HIS A 31 -19.78 11.48 -9.54
CA HIS A 31 -18.45 10.87 -9.71
C HIS A 31 -18.55 9.58 -10.53
N THR A 32 -19.08 9.65 -11.76
CA THR A 32 -19.20 8.46 -12.64
C THR A 32 -17.83 8.07 -13.18
N ALA A 33 -17.69 6.83 -13.66
CA ALA A 33 -16.45 6.32 -14.22
C ALA A 33 -15.97 7.17 -15.42
N GLU A 34 -16.90 7.56 -16.29
CA GLU A 34 -16.63 8.38 -17.49
C GLU A 34 -16.17 9.78 -17.09
N SER A 35 -16.81 10.37 -16.08
CA SER A 35 -16.44 11.70 -15.58
C SER A 35 -15.04 11.67 -14.95
N ILE A 36 -14.71 10.62 -14.20
CA ILE A 36 -13.38 10.43 -13.60
C ILE A 36 -12.32 10.26 -14.69
N ARG A 37 -12.60 9.44 -15.70
CA ARG A 37 -11.70 9.20 -16.83
C ARG A 37 -11.44 10.47 -17.63
N SER A 38 -12.49 11.22 -17.96
CA SER A 38 -12.38 12.48 -18.71
C SER A 38 -11.49 13.50 -17.97
N GLU A 39 -11.70 13.66 -16.67
CA GLU A 39 -10.88 14.57 -15.84
C GLU A 39 -9.43 14.07 -15.70
N TYR A 40 -9.20 12.77 -15.64
CA TYR A 40 -7.85 12.20 -15.67
C TYR A 40 -7.15 12.48 -17.00
N GLU A 41 -7.82 12.24 -18.13
CA GLU A 41 -7.28 12.47 -19.48
C GLU A 41 -6.98 13.96 -19.71
N GLU A 42 -7.82 14.88 -19.22
CA GLU A 42 -7.57 16.32 -19.25
C GLU A 42 -6.26 16.66 -18.51
N VAL A 43 -6.10 16.13 -17.28
CA VAL A 43 -4.89 16.38 -16.47
C VAL A 43 -3.65 15.81 -17.16
N VAL A 44 -3.70 14.56 -17.62
CA VAL A 44 -2.56 13.89 -18.28
C VAL A 44 -2.15 14.61 -19.55
N THR A 45 -3.12 15.09 -20.34
CA THR A 45 -2.88 15.88 -21.55
C THR A 45 -2.26 17.22 -21.22
N SER A 46 -2.79 17.94 -20.23
CA SER A 46 -2.28 19.27 -19.82
C SER A 46 -0.83 19.25 -19.33
N PHE A 47 -0.37 18.11 -18.78
CA PHE A 47 1.00 17.92 -18.32
C PHE A 47 1.90 17.25 -19.36
N GLU A 48 1.37 16.82 -20.51
CA GLU A 48 2.12 16.11 -21.56
C GLU A 48 2.87 14.86 -21.05
N ILE A 49 2.23 14.11 -20.14
CA ILE A 49 2.84 12.94 -19.49
C ILE A 49 2.26 11.61 -19.95
N GLY A 50 1.26 11.57 -20.84
CA GLY A 50 0.53 10.35 -21.20
C GLY A 50 1.43 9.16 -21.56
N PHE A 51 2.43 9.38 -22.42
CA PHE A 51 3.39 8.35 -22.84
C PHE A 51 4.42 7.95 -21.76
N LYS A 52 4.47 8.65 -20.63
CA LYS A 52 5.38 8.38 -19.50
C LYS A 52 4.72 7.55 -18.40
N ILE A 53 3.40 7.33 -18.46
CA ILE A 53 2.64 6.65 -17.42
C ILE A 53 2.76 5.14 -17.64
N ALA A 54 3.49 4.48 -16.75
CA ALA A 54 3.65 3.02 -16.80
C ALA A 54 2.49 2.27 -16.11
N ALA A 55 1.92 2.85 -15.05
CA ALA A 55 0.86 2.24 -14.26
C ALA A 55 0.00 3.29 -13.56
N ILE A 56 -1.26 2.93 -13.28
CA ILE A 56 -2.22 3.72 -12.50
C ILE A 56 -2.62 2.91 -11.27
N VAL A 57 -2.61 3.55 -10.10
CA VAL A 57 -3.07 2.92 -8.85
C VAL A 57 -4.17 3.78 -8.23
N SER A 58 -5.34 3.19 -7.99
CA SER A 58 -6.47 3.85 -7.34
C SER A 58 -7.03 3.02 -6.18
N ASP A 59 -7.93 3.60 -5.39
CA ASP A 59 -8.68 2.83 -4.41
C ASP A 59 -9.67 1.86 -5.10
N ASN A 60 -10.35 1.04 -4.29
CA ASN A 60 -11.24 0.00 -4.79
C ASN A 60 -12.68 0.50 -5.01
N ALA A 61 -12.93 1.82 -5.05
CA ALA A 61 -14.27 2.32 -5.33
C ALA A 61 -14.71 1.91 -6.74
N SER A 62 -15.96 1.45 -6.90
CA SER A 62 -16.47 0.90 -8.16
C SER A 62 -16.22 1.83 -9.35
N ASN A 63 -16.54 3.11 -9.21
CA ASN A 63 -16.33 4.09 -10.29
C ASN A 63 -14.84 4.38 -10.57
N MET A 64 -13.96 4.26 -9.56
CA MET A 64 -12.51 4.40 -9.76
C MET A 64 -11.91 3.22 -10.50
N VAL A 65 -12.42 2.00 -10.28
CA VAL A 65 -12.00 0.81 -11.03
C VAL A 65 -12.50 0.91 -12.47
N LYS A 66 -13.81 1.11 -12.64
CA LYS A 66 -14.46 1.23 -13.96
C LYS A 66 -13.86 2.33 -14.84
N ALA A 67 -13.42 3.45 -14.25
CA ALA A 67 -12.80 4.55 -15.00
C ALA A 67 -11.52 4.14 -15.76
N PHE A 68 -10.83 3.09 -15.30
CA PHE A 68 -9.58 2.59 -15.89
C PHE A 68 -9.69 1.15 -16.39
N SER A 69 -10.91 0.62 -16.46
CA SER A 69 -11.23 -0.66 -17.10
C SER A 69 -11.58 -0.45 -18.57
N ILE A 70 -11.41 -1.50 -19.38
CA ILE A 70 -11.82 -1.47 -20.78
C ILE A 70 -13.35 -1.56 -20.82
N PRO A 71 -14.07 -0.59 -21.45
CA PRO A 71 -15.53 -0.65 -21.56
C PRO A 71 -16.00 -1.96 -22.19
N GLY A 72 -16.94 -2.66 -21.55
CA GLY A 72 -17.45 -3.97 -22.01
C GLY A 72 -16.60 -5.18 -21.62
N PHE A 73 -15.40 -4.97 -21.05
CA PHE A 73 -14.55 -5.97 -20.43
C PHE A 73 -14.39 -5.62 -18.94
N ASP A 74 -15.50 -5.68 -18.20
CA ASP A 74 -15.41 -5.71 -16.74
C ASP A 74 -14.66 -7.00 -16.34
N ASP A 75 -13.64 -6.87 -15.49
CA ASP A 75 -12.91 -8.02 -14.94
C ASP A 75 -13.91 -9.08 -14.48
N PHE A 76 -13.94 -10.23 -15.16
CA PHE A 76 -14.63 -11.42 -14.69
C PHE A 76 -13.94 -11.92 -13.41
N LYS A 77 -14.18 -11.26 -12.27
CA LYS A 77 -14.08 -11.80 -10.91
C LYS A 77 -14.38 -10.75 -9.82
N VAL A 78 -15.38 -11.13 -9.02
CA VAL A 78 -15.75 -10.68 -7.67
C VAL A 78 -16.72 -9.49 -7.58
N ASP A 79 -17.98 -9.78 -7.88
CA ASP A 79 -19.09 -9.25 -7.10
C ASP A 79 -19.02 -9.81 -5.68
N HIS A 80 -18.73 -8.95 -4.70
CA HIS A 80 -19.28 -9.07 -3.36
C HIS A 80 -19.34 -7.69 -2.68
N GLU A 81 -20.53 -7.12 -2.77
CA GLU A 81 -21.14 -6.06 -1.95
C GLU A 81 -20.45 -4.68 -1.92
N SER A 82 -20.95 -3.77 -2.75
CA SER A 82 -21.46 -2.49 -2.24
C SER A 82 -22.98 -2.55 -2.31
N SER A 83 -23.63 -2.79 -1.16
CA SER A 83 -25.04 -2.49 -0.99
C SER A 83 -25.21 -0.98 -0.98
N ASP A 84 -25.34 -0.38 -2.16
CA ASP A 84 -26.05 0.87 -2.36
C ASP A 84 -26.94 0.63 -3.59
N GLU A 85 -28.23 0.44 -3.34
CA GLU A 85 -29.25 0.45 -4.36
C GLU A 85 -29.28 1.85 -4.99
N GLU A 86 -28.69 2.02 -6.17
CA GLU A 86 -29.14 3.03 -7.12
C GLU A 86 -29.57 2.30 -8.39
N ILE A 87 -30.88 2.02 -8.45
CA ILE A 87 -31.59 1.76 -9.71
C ILE A 87 -31.62 3.09 -10.45
N ASP A 88 -30.92 3.21 -11.57
CA ASP A 88 -31.17 4.26 -12.57
C ASP A 88 -31.30 3.57 -13.94
N ASP A 89 -32.52 3.13 -14.25
CA ASP A 89 -32.99 2.91 -15.63
C ASP A 89 -32.99 4.26 -16.34
N VAL A 90 -32.12 4.45 -17.34
CA VAL A 90 -32.37 5.42 -18.41
C VAL A 90 -31.81 4.86 -19.73
N ASP A 91 -32.69 4.29 -20.54
CA ASP A 91 -32.48 4.12 -21.97
C ASP A 91 -32.13 5.48 -22.60
N LYS A 92 -30.92 5.61 -23.12
CA LYS A 92 -30.57 6.66 -24.08
C LYS A 92 -30.00 6.01 -25.32
N GLU A 93 -30.81 6.04 -26.37
CA GLU A 93 -30.36 5.81 -27.75
C GLU A 93 -29.21 6.77 -28.07
N ILE A 94 -28.06 6.23 -28.45
CA ILE A 94 -26.91 6.98 -28.95
C ILE A 94 -27.01 6.96 -30.47
N GLU A 95 -27.20 8.14 -31.07
CA GLU A 95 -26.96 8.35 -32.50
C GLU A 95 -25.44 8.34 -32.73
N ASP A 96 -24.99 7.40 -33.57
CA ASP A 96 -23.62 7.28 -34.08
C ASP A 96 -23.31 8.47 -34.99
N ASP A 97 -22.40 9.36 -34.56
CA ASP A 97 -21.78 10.35 -35.44
C ASP A 97 -20.28 10.05 -35.51
N GLN A 98 -19.88 9.41 -36.61
CA GLN A 98 -18.50 9.02 -36.91
C GLN A 98 -17.71 10.25 -37.38
N SER A 99 -16.85 10.78 -36.52
CA SER A 99 -15.72 11.62 -36.94
C SER A 99 -14.40 10.93 -36.57
N ASP A 100 -13.69 10.46 -37.60
CA ASP A 100 -12.34 9.92 -37.57
C ASP A 100 -11.33 10.98 -37.09
N ASP A 101 -11.16 11.12 -35.77
CA ASP A 101 -9.95 11.68 -35.18
C ASP A 101 -9.25 10.56 -34.39
N LEU A 102 -7.98 10.32 -34.71
CA LEU A 102 -7.09 9.32 -34.11
C LEU A 102 -7.09 9.44 -32.58
N HIS A 103 -8.00 8.72 -31.94
CA HIS A 103 -8.19 8.77 -30.50
C HIS A 103 -6.98 8.16 -29.78
N LEU A 104 -6.58 8.81 -28.69
CA LEU A 104 -5.69 8.30 -27.65
C LEU A 104 -6.34 7.10 -26.90
N SER A 105 -7.02 6.20 -27.61
CA SER A 105 -7.86 5.12 -27.09
C SER A 105 -7.15 3.78 -26.99
N ASP A 106 -6.04 3.56 -27.69
CA ASP A 106 -5.63 2.18 -27.98
C ASP A 106 -4.75 1.48 -26.95
N CYS A 107 -4.33 2.11 -25.85
CA CYS A 107 -3.74 1.41 -24.70
C CYS A 107 -3.79 2.27 -23.43
N LEU A 108 -4.82 2.09 -22.58
CA LEU A 108 -4.78 2.62 -21.23
C LEU A 108 -3.58 2.02 -20.47
N PRO A 109 -2.83 2.80 -19.67
CA PRO A 109 -1.80 2.25 -18.82
C PRO A 109 -2.38 1.20 -17.87
N LYS A 110 -1.57 0.22 -17.48
CA LYS A 110 -2.01 -0.86 -16.58
C LYS A 110 -2.57 -0.26 -15.29
N HIS A 111 -3.82 -0.58 -15.00
CA HIS A 111 -4.47 -0.22 -13.74
C HIS A 111 -4.24 -1.29 -12.68
N SER A 112 -4.06 -0.86 -11.44
CA SER A 112 -4.00 -1.75 -10.28
C SER A 112 -4.78 -1.16 -9.10
N ARG A 113 -5.46 -2.02 -8.37
CA ARG A 113 -6.09 -1.67 -7.10
C ARG A 113 -5.05 -1.34 -6.04
N CYS A 114 -5.38 -0.48 -5.10
CA CYS A 114 -4.50 -0.10 -4.00
C CYS A 114 -4.33 -1.27 -3.03
N PHE A 115 -3.14 -1.90 -2.99
CA PHE A 115 -2.83 -2.99 -2.08
C PHE A 115 -3.12 -2.65 -0.61
N ALA A 116 -2.69 -1.46 -0.15
CA ALA A 116 -2.92 -1.04 1.24
C ALA A 116 -4.42 -0.92 1.60
N HIS A 117 -5.26 -0.52 0.65
CA HIS A 117 -6.70 -0.43 0.84
C HIS A 117 -7.32 -1.83 0.87
N THR A 118 -6.92 -2.70 -0.06
CA THR A 118 -7.35 -4.11 -0.07
C THR A 118 -6.93 -4.83 1.22
N LEU A 119 -5.72 -4.60 1.74
CA LEU A 119 -5.26 -5.11 3.02
C LEU A 119 -6.16 -4.64 4.19
N GLN A 120 -6.60 -3.38 4.17
CA GLN A 120 -7.56 -2.89 5.14
C GLN A 120 -8.93 -3.59 5.01
N LEU A 121 -9.39 -3.91 3.80
CA LEU A 121 -10.62 -4.68 3.60
C LEU A 121 -10.49 -6.10 4.17
N VAL A 122 -9.34 -6.75 4.02
CA VAL A 122 -9.08 -8.07 4.62
C VAL A 122 -9.26 -8.04 6.13
N VAL A 123 -8.67 -7.04 6.80
CA VAL A 123 -8.82 -6.89 8.25
C VAL A 123 -10.28 -6.61 8.63
N LYS A 124 -10.99 -5.80 7.83
CA LYS A 124 -12.42 -5.54 8.05
C LYS A 124 -13.26 -6.81 7.94
N ASP A 125 -12.98 -7.69 6.98
CA ASP A 125 -13.69 -8.97 6.83
C ASP A 125 -13.49 -9.85 8.08
N GLY A 126 -12.24 -9.99 8.52
CA GLY A 126 -11.94 -10.71 9.76
C GLY A 126 -12.63 -10.13 11.00
N LEU A 127 -12.82 -8.81 11.02
CA LEU A 127 -13.53 -8.11 12.09
C LEU A 127 -15.07 -8.15 11.94
N LYS A 128 -15.61 -8.40 10.74
CA LYS A 128 -17.08 -8.48 10.47
C LYS A 128 -17.71 -9.59 11.29
N ASP A 129 -17.03 -10.73 11.35
CA ASP A 129 -17.45 -11.94 12.07
C ASP A 129 -17.10 -11.95 13.57
N CYS A 130 -16.67 -10.81 14.12
CA CYS A 130 -16.41 -10.68 15.54
C CYS A 130 -17.67 -10.96 16.37
N SER A 131 -17.51 -11.80 17.41
CA SER A 131 -18.59 -12.07 18.35
C SER A 131 -19.10 -10.76 19.00
N PRO A 132 -20.40 -10.63 19.29
CA PRO A 132 -20.94 -9.47 20.01
C PRO A 132 -20.21 -9.22 21.35
N HIS A 133 -19.74 -10.31 21.97
CA HIS A 133 -18.92 -10.25 23.17
C HIS A 133 -17.59 -9.52 22.90
N LEU A 134 -16.83 -9.88 21.86
CA LEU A 134 -15.58 -9.20 21.54
C LEU A 134 -15.77 -7.69 21.29
N LYS A 135 -16.82 -7.28 20.57
CA LYS A 135 -17.16 -5.86 20.37
C LYS A 135 -17.41 -5.13 21.70
N THR A 136 -18.09 -5.80 22.62
CA THR A 136 -18.34 -5.28 23.99
C THR A 136 -17.03 -5.12 24.76
N VAL A 137 -16.13 -6.10 24.66
CA VAL A 137 -14.82 -6.07 25.35
C VAL A 137 -13.91 -4.97 24.78
N ILE A 138 -13.89 -4.77 23.46
CA ILE A 138 -13.17 -3.64 22.82
C ILE A 138 -13.72 -2.30 23.34
N THR A 139 -15.05 -2.19 23.47
CA THR A 139 -15.71 -0.98 24.02
C THR A 139 -15.30 -0.73 25.47
N LYS A 140 -15.19 -1.79 26.28
CA LYS A 140 -14.69 -1.67 27.66
C LYS A 140 -13.27 -1.11 27.70
N ALA A 141 -12.36 -1.60 26.85
CA ALA A 141 -11.00 -1.07 26.75
C ALA A 141 -11.01 0.42 26.35
N SER A 142 -11.86 0.82 25.40
CA SER A 142 -12.02 2.22 25.00
C SER A 142 -12.53 3.12 26.15
N ASN A 143 -13.45 2.61 26.97
CA ASN A 143 -13.97 3.33 28.13
C ASN A 143 -12.88 3.55 29.20
N ILE A 144 -12.03 2.54 29.45
CA ILE A 144 -10.89 2.65 30.37
C ILE A 144 -9.94 3.75 29.89
N VAL A 145 -9.55 3.73 28.61
CA VAL A 145 -8.68 4.75 28.02
C VAL A 145 -9.30 6.14 28.12
N SER A 146 -10.60 6.25 27.83
CA SER A 146 -11.34 7.51 27.92
C SER A 146 -11.40 8.05 29.35
N PHE A 147 -11.54 7.19 30.36
CA PHE A 147 -11.52 7.56 31.77
C PHE A 147 -10.14 8.07 32.20
N VAL A 148 -9.08 7.28 31.95
CA VAL A 148 -7.70 7.64 32.33
C VAL A 148 -7.29 8.97 31.71
N ARG A 149 -7.66 9.24 30.46
CA ARG A 149 -7.33 10.50 29.79
C ARG A 149 -8.06 11.73 30.34
N LYS A 150 -9.19 11.54 31.04
CA LYS A 150 -9.99 12.61 31.64
C LYS A 150 -9.70 12.81 33.12
N SER A 151 -9.13 11.81 33.79
CA SER A 151 -8.83 11.83 35.22
C SER A 151 -7.34 12.05 35.47
N ILE A 152 -7.00 13.15 36.15
CA ILE A 152 -5.61 13.46 36.52
C ILE A 152 -5.07 12.36 37.43
N ILE A 153 -5.84 11.98 38.47
CA ILE A 153 -5.47 10.94 39.43
C ILE A 153 -5.18 9.61 38.73
N ALA A 154 -6.04 9.20 37.80
CA ALA A 154 -5.83 7.94 37.08
C ALA A 154 -4.62 8.01 36.14
N SER A 155 -4.32 9.19 35.58
CA SER A 155 -3.12 9.40 34.77
C SER A 155 -1.84 9.39 35.59
N GLU A 156 -1.86 9.90 36.83
CA GLU A 156 -0.74 9.87 37.77
C GLU A 156 -0.47 8.44 38.26
N ILE A 157 -1.53 7.68 38.60
CA ILE A 157 -1.41 6.26 38.99
C ILE A 157 -0.71 5.44 37.90
N LEU A 158 -0.90 5.80 36.63
CA LEU A 158 -0.39 5.07 35.47
C LEU A 158 0.81 5.76 34.80
N GLU A 159 1.46 6.73 35.45
CA GLU A 159 2.52 7.55 34.86
C GLU A 159 3.76 6.73 34.45
N ASP A 160 4.09 5.68 35.20
CA ASP A 160 5.22 4.78 34.92
C ASP A 160 4.99 3.88 33.68
N TYR A 161 3.77 3.85 33.15
CA TYR A 161 3.41 3.04 31.99
C TYR A 161 3.34 3.89 30.71
N LYS A 162 3.49 3.23 29.56
CA LYS A 162 3.26 3.89 28.27
C LYS A 162 1.86 4.50 28.25
N ARG A 163 1.78 5.80 27.97
CA ARG A 163 0.52 6.55 27.90
C ARG A 163 -0.51 5.82 27.06
N LEU A 164 -1.70 5.62 27.64
CA LEU A 164 -2.82 5.00 26.95
C LEU A 164 -3.21 5.79 25.70
N GLN A 165 -3.26 5.09 24.58
CA GLN A 165 -3.50 5.66 23.27
C GLN A 165 -4.99 5.63 22.95
N ALA A 166 -5.58 6.78 22.60
CA ALA A 166 -6.95 6.81 22.13
C ALA A 166 -7.02 6.30 20.69
N ALA A 167 -8.02 5.47 20.40
CA ALA A 167 -8.29 5.05 19.03
C ALA A 167 -8.83 6.22 18.20
N ASN A 168 -8.47 6.24 16.92
CA ASN A 168 -9.12 7.05 15.90
C ASN A 168 -10.10 6.16 15.13
N ALA A 169 -11.38 6.53 15.14
CA ALA A 169 -12.45 5.77 14.48
C ALA A 169 -12.19 5.50 12.98
N THR A 170 -11.34 6.28 12.32
CA THR A 170 -11.09 6.14 10.88
C THR A 170 -10.10 5.04 10.51
N ARG A 171 -9.36 4.43 11.45
CA ARG A 171 -8.33 3.40 11.14
C ARG A 171 -8.26 2.29 12.20
N TRP A 172 -8.36 1.05 11.76
CA TRP A 172 -8.37 -0.14 12.62
C TRP A 172 -7.08 -0.30 13.44
N ASN A 173 -5.90 0.04 12.89
CA ASN A 173 -4.61 -0.04 13.59
C ASN A 173 -4.62 0.77 14.89
N SER A 174 -5.31 1.92 14.90
CA SER A 174 -5.40 2.75 16.10
C SER A 174 -6.23 2.10 17.22
N GLN A 175 -7.23 1.28 16.86
CA GLN A 175 -7.97 0.46 17.83
C GLN A 175 -7.08 -0.65 18.39
N LEU A 176 -6.28 -1.30 17.54
CA LEU A 176 -5.31 -2.30 17.97
C LEU A 176 -4.29 -1.69 18.95
N HIS A 177 -3.68 -0.56 18.60
CA HIS A 177 -2.71 0.10 19.48
C HIS A 177 -3.33 0.56 20.81
N MET A 178 -4.59 1.02 20.79
CA MET A 178 -5.35 1.32 22.01
C MET A 178 -5.43 0.08 22.90
N ILE A 179 -5.85 -1.07 22.35
CA ILE A 179 -5.95 -2.33 23.08
C ILE A 179 -4.59 -2.76 23.63
N CYS A 180 -3.54 -2.76 22.80
CA CYS A 180 -2.17 -3.07 23.24
C CYS A 180 -1.73 -2.17 24.39
N SER A 181 -2.06 -0.86 24.35
CA SER A 181 -1.71 0.08 25.42
C SER A 181 -2.38 -0.27 26.75
N VAL A 182 -3.65 -0.72 26.73
CA VAL A 182 -4.38 -1.18 27.92
C VAL A 182 -3.79 -2.49 28.45
N LEU A 183 -3.47 -3.43 27.56
CA LEU A 183 -2.92 -4.74 27.95
C LEU A 183 -1.50 -4.64 28.54
N ASN A 184 -0.72 -3.63 28.14
CA ASN A 184 0.60 -3.36 28.71
C ASN A 184 0.55 -2.91 30.18
N VAL A 185 -0.61 -2.46 30.67
CA VAL A 185 -0.80 -2.14 32.08
C VAL A 185 -1.21 -3.43 32.83
N PRO A 186 -0.49 -3.82 33.89
CA PRO A 186 -0.86 -4.97 34.72
C PRO A 186 -2.29 -4.86 35.28
N GLU A 187 -2.97 -5.98 35.46
CA GLU A 187 -4.35 -6.02 35.98
C GLU A 187 -4.47 -5.33 37.35
N LEU A 188 -3.51 -5.59 38.25
CA LEU A 188 -3.44 -4.98 39.58
C LEU A 188 -3.34 -3.45 39.57
N GLU A 189 -2.70 -2.87 38.54
CA GLU A 189 -2.57 -1.42 38.42
C GLU A 189 -3.85 -0.78 37.85
N LEU A 190 -4.50 -1.45 36.89
CA LEU A 190 -5.83 -1.03 36.42
C LEU A 190 -6.91 -1.17 37.50
N ASP A 191 -6.69 -1.98 38.53
CA ASP A 191 -7.63 -2.06 39.66
C ASP A 191 -7.50 -0.90 40.66
N LYS A 192 -6.36 -0.19 40.66
CA LYS A 192 -6.15 1.00 41.50
C LYS A 192 -6.88 2.22 40.97
N ILE A 193 -7.23 2.26 39.69
CA ILE A 193 -8.01 3.35 39.12
C ILE A 193 -9.50 3.16 39.46
N ASP A 194 -10.18 4.23 39.87
CA ASP A 194 -11.62 4.23 40.17
C ASP A 194 -12.49 4.25 38.89
N CYS A 195 -12.16 3.37 37.94
CA CYS A 195 -12.90 3.20 36.70
C CYS A 195 -14.01 2.17 36.92
N LYS A 196 -15.27 2.58 36.69
CA LYS A 196 -16.44 1.68 36.74
C LYS A 196 -16.33 0.49 35.78
N THR A 197 -15.61 0.67 34.67
CA THR A 197 -15.40 -0.37 33.67
C THR A 197 -14.13 -1.15 34.00
N LYS A 198 -14.26 -2.46 34.18
CA LYS A 198 -13.15 -3.39 34.38
C LYS A 198 -13.12 -4.47 33.31
N LEU A 199 -11.92 -5.00 33.06
CA LEU A 199 -11.70 -6.14 32.17
C LEU A 199 -11.40 -7.36 33.04
N SER A 200 -12.15 -8.45 32.85
CA SER A 200 -11.82 -9.72 33.50
C SER A 200 -10.56 -10.34 32.91
N SER A 201 -9.95 -11.30 33.60
CA SER A 201 -8.80 -12.04 33.09
C SER A 201 -9.13 -12.79 31.79
N TYR A 202 -10.37 -13.26 31.62
CA TYR A 202 -10.85 -13.84 30.35
C TYR A 202 -10.91 -12.80 29.24
N GLU A 203 -11.47 -11.61 29.51
CA GLU A 203 -11.56 -10.52 28.54
C GLU A 203 -10.18 -10.01 28.11
N ARG A 204 -9.22 -9.95 29.05
CA ARG A 204 -7.81 -9.65 28.75
C ARG A 204 -7.18 -10.69 27.82
N LYS A 205 -7.42 -11.99 28.05
CA LYS A 205 -6.94 -13.07 27.16
C LYS A 205 -7.54 -12.94 25.76
N LEU A 206 -8.85 -12.66 25.67
CA LEU A 206 -9.55 -12.45 24.41
C LEU A 206 -8.96 -11.29 23.60
N LEU A 207 -8.66 -10.17 24.27
CA LEU A 207 -7.99 -9.01 23.67
C LEU A 207 -6.53 -9.30 23.30
N SER A 208 -5.82 -10.11 24.10
CA SER A 208 -4.45 -10.52 23.81
C SER A 208 -4.37 -11.34 22.53
N GLU A 209 -5.27 -12.31 22.34
CA GLU A 209 -5.36 -13.07 21.09
C GLU A 209 -5.67 -12.17 19.90
N LEU A 210 -6.59 -11.21 20.05
CA LEU A 210 -6.88 -10.23 19.01
C LEU A 210 -5.62 -9.45 18.61
N CYS A 211 -4.78 -9.07 19.59
CA CYS A 211 -3.52 -8.40 19.31
C CYS A 211 -2.55 -9.29 18.54
N THR A 212 -2.40 -10.56 18.95
CA THR A 212 -1.57 -11.54 18.25
C THR A 212 -2.04 -11.77 16.81
N ILE A 213 -3.35 -11.86 16.58
CA ILE A 213 -3.92 -12.09 15.24
C ILE A 213 -3.67 -10.89 14.31
N LEU A 214 -3.82 -9.66 14.81
CA LEU A 214 -3.78 -8.45 13.99
C LEU A 214 -2.39 -7.81 13.90
N GLU A 215 -1.44 -8.18 14.75
CA GLU A 215 -0.07 -7.65 14.72
C GLU A 215 0.62 -7.83 13.35
N PRO A 216 0.55 -8.99 12.67
CA PRO A 216 1.14 -9.13 11.33
C PRO A 216 0.54 -8.17 10.30
N PHE A 217 -0.76 -7.92 10.38
CA PHE A 217 -1.46 -6.97 9.49
C PHE A 217 -1.08 -5.52 9.78
N ASP A 218 -0.77 -5.20 11.03
CA ASP A 218 -0.37 -3.86 11.43
C ASP A 218 1.03 -3.57 10.89
N LYS A 219 1.97 -4.51 11.07
CA LYS A 219 3.30 -4.46 10.46
C LYS A 219 3.22 -4.32 8.95
N ALA A 220 2.43 -5.19 8.29
CA ALA A 220 2.21 -5.14 6.85
C ALA A 220 1.68 -3.77 6.39
N THR A 221 0.69 -3.22 7.08
CA THR A 221 0.10 -1.91 6.76
C THR A 221 1.13 -0.79 6.85
N VAL A 222 1.93 -0.77 7.92
CA VAL A 222 2.99 0.22 8.12
C VAL A 222 4.05 0.13 7.02
N LEU A 223 4.44 -1.09 6.63
CA LEU A 223 5.43 -1.31 5.57
C LEU A 223 4.95 -0.78 4.22
N VAL A 224 3.74 -1.15 3.78
CA VAL A 224 3.23 -0.78 2.45
C VAL A 224 2.79 0.68 2.34
N GLN A 225 2.59 1.37 3.47
CA GLN A 225 2.27 2.80 3.50
C GLN A 225 3.52 3.71 3.52
N GLY A 226 4.72 3.14 3.40
CA GLY A 226 5.98 3.89 3.33
C GLY A 226 6.00 4.95 2.22
N GLU A 227 6.44 6.18 2.53
CA GLU A 227 6.38 7.30 1.58
C GLU A 227 7.63 7.49 0.72
N LYS A 228 8.79 7.20 1.31
CA LYS A 228 10.12 7.47 0.72
C LYS A 228 10.90 6.19 0.46
N THR A 229 10.20 5.08 0.42
CA THR A 229 10.75 3.74 0.33
C THR A 229 10.06 3.03 -0.82
N VAL A 230 10.76 2.07 -1.42
CA VAL A 230 10.16 1.19 -2.42
C VAL A 230 9.06 0.35 -1.77
N THR A 231 7.83 0.53 -2.25
CA THR A 231 6.67 -0.24 -1.80
C THR A 231 6.21 -1.27 -2.82
N ALA A 232 6.54 -1.08 -4.11
CA ALA A 232 6.11 -1.95 -5.20
C ALA A 232 6.50 -3.42 -5.01
N SER A 233 7.61 -3.67 -4.32
CA SER A 233 8.14 -5.02 -4.09
C SER A 233 7.53 -5.74 -2.89
N LEU A 234 6.64 -5.09 -2.14
CA LEU A 234 6.08 -5.62 -0.90
C LEU A 234 4.79 -6.46 -1.07
N PRO A 235 3.85 -6.17 -2.00
CA PRO A 235 2.58 -6.88 -2.10
C PRO A 235 2.68 -8.40 -2.08
N ILE A 236 3.62 -8.98 -2.86
CA ILE A 236 3.78 -10.43 -2.94
C ILE A 236 4.38 -11.00 -1.63
N PRO A 237 5.59 -10.56 -1.19
CA PRO A 237 6.14 -10.96 0.11
C PRO A 237 5.18 -10.83 1.29
N VAL A 238 4.44 -9.72 1.36
CA VAL A 238 3.50 -9.44 2.45
C VAL A 238 2.31 -10.42 2.38
N THR A 239 1.75 -10.66 1.20
CA THR A 239 0.62 -11.59 1.04
C THR A 239 1.01 -13.00 1.49
N LEU A 240 2.15 -13.49 1.02
CA LEU A 240 2.67 -14.81 1.37
C LEU A 240 3.05 -14.89 2.86
N GLY A 241 3.65 -13.82 3.39
CA GLY A 241 3.99 -13.70 4.82
C GLY A 241 2.76 -13.73 5.73
N LEU A 242 1.71 -12.99 5.39
CA LEU A 242 0.44 -13.01 6.12
C LEU A 242 -0.22 -14.40 6.07
N LYS A 243 -0.25 -15.02 4.89
CA LYS A 243 -0.74 -16.40 4.71
C LYS A 243 0.04 -17.40 5.58
N HIS A 244 1.36 -17.25 5.67
CA HIS A 244 2.20 -18.08 6.53
C HIS A 244 1.93 -17.83 8.02
N GLN A 245 1.94 -16.57 8.46
CA GLN A 245 1.70 -16.19 9.86
C GLN A 245 0.34 -16.68 10.36
N LEU A 246 -0.72 -16.54 9.57
CA LEU A 246 -2.04 -17.06 9.92
C LEU A 246 -2.08 -18.59 10.09
N LYS A 247 -1.18 -19.35 9.44
CA LYS A 247 -1.06 -20.80 9.65
C LYS A 247 -0.39 -21.13 10.98
N LEU A 248 0.54 -20.30 11.44
CA LEU A 248 1.27 -20.50 12.70
C LEU A 248 0.48 -20.05 13.93
N ILE A 249 -0.35 -19.02 13.79
CA ILE A 249 -1.14 -18.49 14.90
C ILE A 249 -2.16 -19.54 15.35
N SER A 250 -2.03 -19.95 16.61
CA SER A 250 -2.99 -20.77 17.33
C SER A 250 -3.65 -19.94 18.42
N VAL A 251 -4.97 -20.00 18.51
CA VAL A 251 -5.79 -19.26 19.46
C VAL A 251 -6.91 -20.16 19.98
N ASP A 252 -7.38 -19.88 21.19
CA ASP A 252 -8.44 -20.64 21.86
C ASP A 252 -9.82 -20.01 21.60
N TYR A 253 -9.89 -18.67 21.52
CA TYR A 253 -11.18 -17.96 21.49
C TYR A 253 -11.53 -17.36 20.13
N ASN A 254 -10.55 -16.83 19.40
CA ASN A 254 -10.77 -16.08 18.14
C ASN A 254 -10.62 -16.93 16.86
N CYS A 255 -10.87 -18.23 16.92
CA CYS A 255 -10.65 -19.15 15.79
C CYS A 255 -11.44 -18.79 14.51
N LYS A 256 -12.65 -18.23 14.66
CA LYS A 256 -13.49 -17.81 13.53
C LYS A 256 -12.85 -16.66 12.74
N MET A 257 -12.24 -15.70 13.45
CA MET A 257 -11.54 -14.58 12.84
C MET A 257 -10.36 -15.05 12.01
N ILE A 258 -9.57 -16.02 12.49
CA ILE A 258 -8.45 -16.58 11.72
C ILE A 258 -8.94 -17.23 10.42
N LYS A 259 -10.05 -17.98 10.46
CA LYS A 259 -10.64 -18.59 9.26
C LYS A 259 -11.08 -17.52 8.26
N SER A 260 -11.80 -16.49 8.72
CA SER A 260 -12.27 -15.38 7.90
C SER A 260 -11.08 -14.60 7.27
N LEU A 261 -10.04 -14.31 8.05
CA LEU A 261 -8.81 -13.69 7.55
C LEU A 261 -8.07 -14.55 6.53
N LYS A 262 -7.97 -15.87 6.75
CA LYS A 262 -7.35 -16.79 5.79
C LYS A 262 -8.07 -16.75 4.44
N SER A 263 -9.39 -16.89 4.45
CA SER A 263 -10.21 -16.80 3.22
C SER A 263 -10.05 -15.45 2.54
N SER A 264 -10.16 -14.34 3.30
CA SER A 264 -10.07 -13.00 2.72
C SER A 264 -8.68 -12.66 2.19
N VAL A 265 -7.59 -13.15 2.80
CA VAL A 265 -6.23 -13.04 2.23
C VAL A 265 -6.14 -13.71 0.85
N GLU A 266 -6.65 -14.94 0.72
CA GLU A 266 -6.63 -15.65 -0.58
C GLU A 266 -7.53 -14.96 -1.61
N GLU A 267 -8.75 -14.60 -1.24
CA GLU A 267 -9.72 -14.02 -2.17
C GLU A 267 -9.35 -12.61 -2.61
N ARG A 268 -8.80 -11.79 -1.71
CA ARG A 268 -8.54 -10.36 -1.98
C ARG A 268 -7.09 -10.05 -2.31
N LEU A 269 -6.11 -10.72 -1.71
CA LEU A 269 -4.69 -10.33 -1.89
C LEU A 269 -3.98 -11.14 -2.98
N PHE A 270 -4.48 -12.33 -3.33
CA PHE A 270 -3.76 -13.19 -4.28
C PHE A 270 -3.74 -12.62 -5.71
N GLN A 271 -4.68 -11.74 -6.07
CA GLN A 271 -4.63 -10.99 -7.34
C GLN A 271 -3.32 -10.19 -7.52
N PHE A 272 -2.68 -9.78 -6.41
CA PHE A 272 -1.39 -9.07 -6.46
C PHE A 272 -0.20 -10.01 -6.64
N VAL A 273 -0.36 -11.30 -6.28
CA VAL A 273 0.67 -12.34 -6.47
C VAL A 273 0.77 -12.72 -7.96
N GLU A 274 -0.33 -12.61 -8.68
CA GLU A 274 -0.44 -12.93 -10.11
C GLU A 274 -0.10 -11.73 -11.02
N ASP A 275 0.04 -10.52 -10.46
CA ASP A 275 0.28 -9.31 -11.22
C ASP A 275 1.74 -9.20 -11.71
N GLU A 276 1.92 -9.14 -13.04
CA GLU A 276 3.24 -9.00 -13.67
C GLU A 276 4.10 -7.86 -13.10
N GLY A 277 3.50 -6.71 -12.80
CA GLY A 277 4.21 -5.53 -12.29
C GLY A 277 4.74 -5.76 -10.88
N TYR A 278 3.94 -6.40 -10.02
CA TYR A 278 4.37 -6.77 -8.67
C TYR A 278 5.34 -7.96 -8.65
N ILE A 279 5.24 -8.89 -9.62
CA ILE A 279 6.24 -9.95 -9.82
C ILE A 279 7.60 -9.34 -10.18
N LEU A 280 7.62 -8.45 -11.17
CA LEU A 280 8.83 -7.74 -11.60
C LEU A 280 9.41 -6.90 -10.46
N ALA A 281 8.58 -6.12 -9.75
CA ALA A 281 9.04 -5.32 -8.62
C ALA A 281 9.61 -6.17 -7.47
N SER A 282 8.96 -7.30 -7.14
CA SER A 282 9.43 -8.20 -6.07
C SER A 282 10.74 -8.90 -6.45
N PHE A 283 10.89 -9.29 -7.72
CA PHE A 283 12.14 -9.85 -8.25
C PHE A 283 13.29 -8.83 -8.23
N LEU A 284 13.02 -7.60 -8.69
CA LEU A 284 14.00 -6.51 -8.78
C LEU A 284 14.37 -5.93 -7.42
N ASP A 285 13.74 -6.38 -6.33
CA ASP A 285 14.18 -6.01 -4.99
C ASP A 285 15.30 -6.95 -4.53
N PRO A 286 16.54 -6.45 -4.35
CA PRO A 286 17.68 -7.26 -3.94
C PRO A 286 17.56 -7.83 -2.52
N ARG A 287 16.54 -7.43 -1.74
CA ARG A 287 16.21 -8.05 -0.46
C ARG A 287 15.50 -9.40 -0.64
N PHE A 288 14.76 -9.55 -1.74
CA PHE A 288 13.87 -10.68 -1.99
C PHE A 288 14.34 -11.57 -3.13
N LYS A 289 14.62 -11.00 -4.31
CA LYS A 289 14.93 -11.74 -5.54
C LYS A 289 13.86 -12.80 -5.83
N THR A 290 14.19 -14.08 -5.74
CA THR A 290 13.27 -15.21 -5.91
C THR A 290 12.93 -15.91 -4.61
N ARG A 291 13.37 -15.41 -3.43
CA ARG A 291 13.17 -16.06 -2.12
C ARG A 291 11.70 -16.17 -1.70
N TRP A 292 10.82 -15.38 -2.31
CA TRP A 292 9.38 -15.44 -2.07
C TRP A 292 8.69 -16.50 -2.94
N CYS A 293 9.33 -17.00 -4.00
CA CYS A 293 8.76 -18.01 -4.88
C CYS A 293 8.89 -19.41 -4.24
N GLU A 294 7.86 -20.24 -4.44
CA GLU A 294 8.04 -21.68 -4.31
C GLU A 294 8.89 -22.21 -5.47
N THR A 295 9.60 -23.33 -5.27
CA THR A 295 10.55 -23.87 -6.26
C THR A 295 9.94 -24.03 -7.65
N GLU A 296 8.67 -24.41 -7.73
CA GLU A 296 7.92 -24.63 -8.97
C GLU A 296 7.56 -23.32 -9.70
N GLN A 297 7.52 -22.20 -8.99
CA GLN A 297 7.13 -20.89 -9.51
C GLN A 297 8.33 -20.04 -9.95
N ILE A 298 9.56 -20.44 -9.57
CA ILE A 298 10.78 -19.71 -9.93
C ILE A 298 10.90 -19.58 -11.45
N ASP A 299 10.71 -20.67 -12.20
CA ASP A 299 10.87 -20.65 -13.65
C ASP A 299 9.86 -19.71 -14.34
N GLN A 300 8.63 -19.65 -13.83
CA GLN A 300 7.59 -18.73 -14.32
C GLN A 300 7.98 -17.27 -14.04
N CYS A 301 8.44 -16.98 -12.82
CA CYS A 301 8.94 -15.65 -12.45
C CYS A 301 10.11 -15.23 -13.36
N LEU A 302 11.09 -16.13 -13.58
CA LEU A 302 12.24 -15.84 -14.43
C LEU A 302 11.84 -15.65 -15.90
N ALA A 303 10.83 -16.37 -16.38
CA ALA A 303 10.31 -16.20 -17.74
C ALA A 303 9.72 -14.80 -17.95
N VAL A 304 8.91 -14.31 -17.01
CA VAL A 304 8.36 -12.94 -17.03
C VAL A 304 9.46 -11.89 -17.05
N VAL A 305 10.49 -12.04 -16.21
CA VAL A 305 11.62 -11.11 -16.16
C VAL A 305 12.40 -11.13 -17.47
N LYS A 306 12.69 -12.32 -18.02
CA LYS A 306 13.44 -12.47 -19.28
C LYS A 306 12.70 -11.83 -20.45
N ASP A 307 11.38 -12.02 -20.54
CA ASP A 307 10.55 -11.38 -21.55
C ASP A 307 10.69 -9.86 -21.48
N LYS A 308 10.51 -9.28 -20.29
CA LYS A 308 10.64 -7.82 -20.11
C LYS A 308 12.04 -7.30 -20.39
N LEU A 309 13.07 -8.03 -19.96
CA LEU A 309 14.47 -7.65 -20.14
C LEU A 309 14.88 -7.65 -21.63
N SER A 310 14.26 -8.51 -22.44
CA SER A 310 14.49 -8.57 -23.89
C SER A 310 13.98 -7.33 -24.63
N GLN A 311 12.95 -6.67 -24.09
CA GLN A 311 12.35 -5.46 -24.65
C GLN A 311 13.14 -4.19 -24.29
N VAL A 312 14.09 -4.26 -23.36
CA VAL A 312 14.91 -3.12 -22.94
C VAL A 312 16.04 -2.86 -23.95
N PRO A 313 16.12 -1.66 -24.55
CA PRO A 313 17.19 -1.31 -25.50
C PRO A 313 18.58 -1.37 -24.85
N THR A 314 19.55 -1.91 -25.58
CA THR A 314 20.96 -2.04 -25.15
C THR A 314 21.64 -0.68 -24.91
N SER A 315 21.16 0.41 -25.50
CA SER A 315 21.89 1.68 -25.66
C SER A 315 21.48 2.85 -24.75
N SER A 316 20.49 2.72 -23.87
CA SER A 316 20.20 3.80 -22.90
C SER A 316 21.10 3.71 -21.67
N GLU A 317 21.81 4.77 -21.32
CA GLU A 317 22.55 4.84 -20.05
C GLU A 317 21.56 5.11 -18.90
N PRO A 318 21.66 4.38 -17.77
CA PRO A 318 20.91 4.74 -16.58
C PRO A 318 21.46 6.03 -15.95
N PRO A 319 20.63 6.85 -15.28
CA PRO A 319 21.12 8.02 -14.56
C PRO A 319 22.07 7.56 -13.44
N CYS A 320 23.31 8.04 -13.43
CA CYS A 320 24.32 7.72 -12.41
C CYS A 320 24.88 9.01 -11.83
N ASP A 321 24.80 9.18 -10.51
CA ASP A 321 25.44 10.30 -9.81
C ASP A 321 25.92 9.85 -8.43
N GLN A 322 27.24 9.91 -8.23
CA GLN A 322 27.91 9.28 -7.09
C GLN A 322 27.78 10.13 -5.83
N ASN A 323 26.89 9.77 -4.91
CA ASN A 323 27.05 10.00 -3.46
C ASN A 323 26.07 9.15 -2.64
N SER A 324 26.57 8.48 -1.59
CA SER A 324 25.79 7.60 -0.70
C SER A 324 25.66 8.17 0.72
N PRO A 325 24.46 8.27 1.30
CA PRO A 325 24.28 8.56 2.71
C PRO A 325 24.34 7.29 3.58
N PRO A 326 24.75 7.37 4.86
CA PRO A 326 24.77 6.23 5.77
C PRO A 326 23.38 5.94 6.36
N CYS A 327 23.02 4.67 6.49
CA CYS A 327 21.73 4.23 7.06
C CYS A 327 21.90 3.25 8.23
N LYS A 328 20.97 3.33 9.21
CA LYS A 328 20.99 2.61 10.48
C LYS A 328 20.18 1.30 10.42
N ARG A 329 20.62 0.30 11.19
CA ARG A 329 20.02 -1.05 11.32
C ARG A 329 18.58 -1.04 11.84
N ALA A 330 17.73 -1.89 11.27
CA ALA A 330 16.45 -2.31 11.85
C ALA A 330 16.52 -3.79 12.33
N LYS A 331 15.65 -4.16 13.28
CA LYS A 331 15.57 -5.50 13.90
C LYS A 331 14.76 -6.47 13.02
N ASN A 332 15.09 -7.77 13.09
CA ASN A 332 14.45 -8.89 12.40
C ASN A 332 12.92 -8.80 12.41
N ASP A 333 12.32 -8.92 11.22
CA ASP A 333 10.88 -8.87 10.99
C ASP A 333 10.35 -10.28 10.71
N ASP A 334 9.49 -10.77 11.60
CA ASP A 334 8.88 -12.11 11.53
C ASP A 334 7.91 -12.24 10.34
N LEU A 335 7.45 -11.14 9.73
CA LEU A 335 6.54 -11.22 8.58
C LEU A 335 7.15 -11.95 7.37
N PHE A 336 8.48 -11.93 7.22
CA PHE A 336 9.20 -12.54 6.10
C PHE A 336 9.93 -13.84 6.49
N SER A 337 9.62 -14.43 7.65
CA SER A 337 10.27 -15.65 8.14
C SER A 337 9.99 -16.90 7.29
N PHE A 338 8.96 -16.86 6.44
CA PHE A 338 8.65 -17.92 5.48
C PHE A 338 9.71 -18.05 4.36
N MET A 339 10.45 -16.98 4.07
CA MET A 339 11.48 -17.00 3.03
C MET A 339 12.72 -17.78 3.53
N PRO A 340 13.34 -18.62 2.68
CA PRO A 340 14.57 -19.29 3.04
C PRO A 340 15.67 -18.26 3.40
N ALA A 341 16.59 -18.66 4.28
CA ALA A 341 17.74 -17.84 4.62
C ALA A 341 18.54 -17.48 3.36
N PRO A 342 19.18 -16.29 3.30
CA PRO A 342 20.01 -15.93 2.15
C PRO A 342 21.10 -16.99 1.95
N SER A 343 21.03 -17.73 0.85
CA SER A 343 22.04 -18.74 0.51
C SER A 343 23.39 -18.06 0.32
N VAL A 344 24.42 -18.55 1.02
CA VAL A 344 25.82 -18.17 0.77
C VAL A 344 26.36 -19.13 -0.28
N GLU A 345 26.97 -18.58 -1.33
CA GLU A 345 27.85 -19.21 -2.35
C GLU A 345 27.27 -19.49 -3.75
N ARG A 346 27.83 -18.77 -4.75
CA ARG A 346 28.74 -19.32 -5.77
C ARG A 346 29.59 -18.18 -6.37
N LYS A 347 30.93 -18.32 -6.37
CA LYS A 347 31.84 -17.46 -7.14
C LYS A 347 31.95 -17.96 -8.58
N ARG A 348 31.80 -17.10 -9.61
CA ARG A 348 32.79 -16.97 -10.72
C ARG A 348 32.45 -16.00 -11.87
N ASN A 349 33.55 -15.42 -12.36
CA ASN A 349 33.99 -14.94 -13.68
C ASN A 349 33.13 -13.96 -14.51
N PRO A 350 33.69 -12.78 -14.87
CA PRO A 350 33.04 -11.84 -15.78
C PRO A 350 33.20 -12.30 -17.22
N SER A 351 32.09 -12.49 -17.94
CA SER A 351 32.12 -12.63 -19.40
C SER A 351 30.82 -12.14 -20.02
N GLY A 352 30.94 -11.13 -20.90
CA GLY A 352 30.01 -10.79 -21.99
C GLY A 352 28.58 -10.42 -21.61
N ILE A 353 28.18 -9.17 -21.89
CA ILE A 353 26.82 -8.65 -21.68
C ILE A 353 25.82 -9.40 -22.59
N SER A 354 25.14 -10.38 -22.01
CA SER A 354 23.99 -11.10 -22.58
C SER A 354 22.81 -10.97 -21.63
N VAL A 355 21.57 -10.97 -22.15
CA VAL A 355 20.33 -10.88 -21.34
C VAL A 355 20.29 -11.94 -20.23
N SER A 356 20.75 -13.16 -20.53
CA SER A 356 20.81 -14.24 -19.53
C SER A 356 21.92 -13.97 -18.51
N SER A 357 23.08 -13.45 -18.94
CA SER A 357 24.23 -13.21 -18.07
C SER A 357 23.92 -12.17 -16.99
N GLU A 358 23.21 -11.09 -17.33
CA GLU A 358 22.89 -10.03 -16.37
C GLU A 358 21.96 -10.52 -15.24
N MET A 359 20.98 -11.35 -15.60
CA MET A 359 20.05 -11.96 -14.65
C MET A 359 20.75 -12.99 -13.75
N ASP A 360 21.63 -13.82 -14.33
CA ASP A 360 22.43 -14.79 -13.59
C ASP A 360 23.38 -14.09 -12.60
N ASP A 361 24.03 -13.00 -13.03
CA ASP A 361 24.89 -12.17 -12.20
C ASP A 361 24.10 -11.56 -11.01
N TYR A 362 22.91 -11.02 -11.27
CA TYR A 362 22.04 -10.48 -10.22
C TYR A 362 21.60 -11.56 -9.22
N LEU A 363 21.21 -12.74 -9.69
CA LEU A 363 20.78 -13.85 -8.84
C LEU A 363 21.94 -14.42 -8.01
N SER A 364 23.17 -14.35 -8.52
CA SER A 364 24.37 -14.81 -7.81
C SER A 364 24.76 -13.94 -6.62
N ASP A 365 24.38 -12.66 -6.62
CA ASP A 365 24.65 -11.77 -5.50
C ASP A 365 23.91 -12.22 -4.23
N ASN A 366 24.49 -11.94 -3.06
CA ASN A 366 23.76 -12.13 -1.80
C ASN A 366 22.58 -11.15 -1.71
N CYS A 367 21.48 -11.60 -1.09
CA CYS A 367 20.39 -10.69 -0.77
C CYS A 367 20.86 -9.64 0.25
N ILE A 368 20.45 -8.40 0.06
CA ILE A 368 20.77 -7.33 1.01
C ILE A 368 19.83 -7.39 2.22
N ASP A 369 20.25 -6.79 3.33
CA ASP A 369 19.47 -6.73 4.57
C ASP A 369 18.16 -5.94 4.38
N MET A 370 17.09 -6.37 5.07
CA MET A 370 15.76 -5.74 4.98
C MET A 370 15.74 -4.25 5.33
N SER A 371 16.68 -3.79 6.16
CA SER A 371 16.83 -2.38 6.55
C SER A 371 17.54 -1.51 5.52
N LYS A 372 18.13 -2.10 4.47
CA LYS A 372 18.80 -1.36 3.40
C LYS A 372 17.83 -0.94 2.31
N ASP A 373 18.13 0.19 1.68
CA ASP A 373 17.37 0.71 0.55
C ASP A 373 17.72 -0.04 -0.74
N PRO A 374 16.74 -0.67 -1.42
CA PRO A 374 16.92 -1.28 -2.75
C PRO A 374 17.54 -0.36 -3.79
N LEU A 375 17.20 0.93 -3.77
CA LEU A 375 17.64 1.87 -4.81
C LEU A 375 19.14 2.16 -4.72
N LEU A 376 19.73 2.09 -3.51
CA LEU A 376 21.18 2.23 -3.33
C LEU A 376 21.95 1.03 -3.89
N TYR A 377 21.36 -0.17 -3.84
CA TYR A 377 21.95 -1.33 -4.51
C TYR A 377 21.94 -1.13 -6.02
N TRP A 378 20.82 -0.69 -6.60
CA TRP A 378 20.75 -0.45 -8.04
C TRP A 378 21.66 0.68 -8.49
N HIS A 379 21.77 1.76 -7.71
CA HIS A 379 22.73 2.82 -7.96
C HIS A 379 24.17 2.29 -8.06
N SER A 380 24.56 1.43 -7.11
CA SER A 380 25.91 0.87 -7.07
C SER A 380 26.19 -0.13 -8.19
N ASN A 381 25.15 -0.67 -8.82
CA ASN A 381 25.25 -1.75 -9.80
C ASN A 381 24.73 -1.37 -11.18
N CYS A 382 24.28 -0.14 -11.43
CA CYS A 382 23.64 0.24 -12.68
C CYS A 382 24.56 0.15 -13.91
N GLN A 383 25.87 0.25 -13.73
CA GLN A 383 26.85 0.03 -14.80
C GLN A 383 27.06 -1.46 -15.10
N ARG A 384 26.97 -2.31 -14.06
CA ARG A 384 27.14 -3.77 -14.18
C ARG A 384 25.87 -4.47 -14.66
N LEU A 385 24.72 -3.98 -14.21
CA LEU A 385 23.38 -4.50 -14.46
C LEU A 385 22.50 -3.42 -15.12
N PRO A 386 22.85 -2.93 -16.34
CA PRO A 386 22.21 -1.76 -16.93
C PRO A 386 20.76 -1.99 -17.35
N ARG A 387 20.35 -3.19 -17.79
CA ARG A 387 18.98 -3.43 -18.23
C ARG A 387 18.06 -3.68 -17.05
N LEU A 388 18.52 -4.46 -16.06
CA LEU A 388 17.82 -4.69 -14.81
C LEU A 388 17.68 -3.40 -14.01
N ALA A 389 18.70 -2.54 -13.99
CA ALA A 389 18.63 -1.24 -13.34
C ALA A 389 17.53 -0.34 -13.95
N LYS A 390 17.33 -0.38 -15.27
CA LYS A 390 16.22 0.34 -15.92
C LYS A 390 14.86 -0.23 -15.53
N LEU A 391 14.72 -1.56 -15.55
CA LEU A 391 13.49 -2.19 -15.07
C LEU A 391 13.24 -1.84 -13.60
N ALA A 392 14.28 -1.81 -12.75
CA ALA A 392 14.16 -1.44 -11.35
C ALA A 392 13.64 -0.01 -11.19
N VAL A 393 14.16 0.96 -11.95
CA VAL A 393 13.65 2.35 -11.95
C VAL A 393 12.18 2.41 -12.37
N GLN A 394 11.74 1.59 -13.32
CA GLN A 394 10.36 1.58 -13.80
C GLN A 394 9.40 0.91 -12.82
N TYR A 395 9.71 -0.30 -12.35
CA TYR A 395 8.79 -1.13 -11.57
C TYR A 395 8.84 -0.84 -10.07
N LEU A 396 10.00 -0.47 -9.51
CA LEU A 396 10.09 -0.12 -8.09
C LEU A 396 9.44 1.25 -7.77
N ALA A 397 9.19 2.07 -8.79
CA ALA A 397 8.49 3.34 -8.67
C ALA A 397 6.97 3.19 -8.48
N ILE A 398 6.39 2.02 -8.77
CA ILE A 398 4.95 1.77 -8.66
C ILE A 398 4.51 1.88 -7.18
N PRO A 399 3.57 2.76 -6.84
CA PRO A 399 3.09 2.85 -5.47
C PRO A 399 2.20 1.65 -5.13
N ALA A 400 2.44 0.98 -4.00
CA ALA A 400 1.52 -0.07 -3.51
C ALA A 400 0.31 0.53 -2.74
N THR A 401 0.23 1.85 -2.65
CA THR A 401 -0.72 2.56 -1.79
C THR A 401 -1.18 3.88 -2.39
N SER A 402 -2.46 4.20 -2.22
CA SER A 402 -3.03 5.53 -2.47
C SER A 402 -2.86 6.51 -1.30
N ALA A 403 -2.13 6.12 -0.24
CA ALA A 403 -1.86 6.98 0.93
C ALA A 403 -1.28 8.38 0.60
N PRO A 404 -0.43 8.57 -0.44
CA PRO A 404 -0.01 9.90 -0.88
C PRO A 404 -1.19 10.81 -1.24
N VAL A 405 -2.20 10.28 -1.94
CA VAL A 405 -3.42 10.98 -2.30
C VAL A 405 -4.31 11.24 -1.07
N GLU A 406 -4.41 10.30 -0.13
CA GLU A 406 -5.14 10.55 1.13
C GLU A 406 -4.52 11.72 1.94
N ARG A 407 -3.20 11.79 1.99
CA ARG A 407 -2.47 12.89 2.65
C ARG A 407 -2.64 14.21 1.91
N LEU A 408 -2.70 14.16 0.59
CA LEU A 408 -3.09 15.29 -0.23
C LEU A 408 -4.49 15.80 0.18
N PHE A 409 -5.47 14.91 0.33
CA PHE A 409 -6.82 15.28 0.79
C PHE A 409 -6.86 15.79 2.23
N SER A 410 -6.02 15.24 3.13
CA SER A 410 -5.86 15.80 4.48
C SER A 410 -5.32 17.24 4.44
N THR A 411 -4.36 17.50 3.55
CA THR A 411 -3.80 18.84 3.33
C THR A 411 -4.81 19.79 2.69
N ALA A 412 -5.61 19.28 1.74
CA ALA A 412 -6.73 20.00 1.14
C ALA A 412 -7.76 20.40 2.20
N GLY A 413 -8.18 19.48 3.07
CA GLY A 413 -9.11 19.75 4.17
C GLY A 413 -8.58 20.81 5.14
N LYS A 414 -7.29 20.78 5.47
CA LYS A 414 -6.63 21.82 6.28
C LYS A 414 -6.53 23.17 5.57
N THR A 415 -6.64 23.20 4.24
CA THR A 415 -6.53 24.40 3.41
C THR A 415 -7.92 25.01 3.19
N PHE A 416 -8.95 24.18 3.02
CA PHE A 416 -10.37 24.55 3.03
C PHE A 416 -10.94 24.67 4.45
N ARG A 417 -10.35 25.55 5.27
CA ARG A 417 -10.96 25.84 6.57
C ARG A 417 -12.16 26.78 6.43
N PRO A 418 -13.20 26.65 7.28
CA PRO A 418 -14.32 27.59 7.32
C PRO A 418 -13.87 29.05 7.45
N GLU A 419 -12.79 29.34 8.18
CA GLU A 419 -12.30 30.72 8.34
C GLU A 419 -11.63 31.31 7.08
N ARG A 420 -11.37 30.50 6.04
CA ARG A 420 -10.84 30.94 4.74
C ARG A 420 -11.93 31.09 3.68
N CYS A 421 -13.13 31.49 4.10
CA CYS A 421 -14.30 31.72 3.25
C CYS A 421 -13.93 32.44 1.94
N ARG A 422 -14.29 31.82 0.81
CA ARG A 422 -14.16 32.32 -0.59
C ARG A 422 -12.84 32.06 -1.33
N LEU A 423 -12.14 30.96 -1.03
CA LEU A 423 -11.11 30.49 -1.96
C LEU A 423 -11.76 29.96 -3.24
N ALA A 424 -11.52 30.63 -4.37
CA ALA A 424 -11.95 30.17 -5.68
C ALA A 424 -11.23 28.86 -6.06
N ASP A 425 -11.90 27.98 -6.82
CA ASP A 425 -11.40 26.64 -7.15
C ASP A 425 -9.98 26.70 -7.78
N GLY A 426 -9.77 27.58 -8.76
CA GLY A 426 -8.43 27.75 -9.37
C GLY A 426 -7.37 28.36 -8.44
N THR A 427 -7.76 29.15 -7.43
CA THR A 427 -6.79 29.66 -6.43
C THR A 427 -6.43 28.55 -5.44
N PHE A 428 -7.39 27.71 -5.08
CA PHE A 428 -7.16 26.53 -4.25
C PHE A 428 -6.18 25.56 -4.90
N GLU A 429 -6.38 25.23 -6.17
CA GLU A 429 -5.50 24.32 -6.92
C GLU A 429 -4.07 24.82 -6.97
N LYS A 430 -3.87 26.11 -7.32
CA LYS A 430 -2.54 26.74 -7.32
C LYS A 430 -1.88 26.72 -5.95
N LEU A 431 -2.65 26.98 -4.88
CA LEU A 431 -2.14 26.93 -3.51
C LEU A 431 -1.72 25.51 -3.12
N MET A 432 -2.52 24.50 -3.49
CA MET A 432 -2.18 23.09 -3.26
C MET A 432 -0.91 22.71 -4.03
N MET A 433 -0.76 23.14 -5.27
CA MET A 433 0.42 22.88 -6.11
C MET A 433 1.69 23.37 -5.43
N VAL A 434 1.72 24.64 -5.02
CA VAL A 434 2.89 25.23 -4.34
C VAL A 434 3.15 24.55 -2.99
N LYS A 435 2.09 24.28 -2.21
CA LYS A 435 2.23 23.74 -0.85
C LYS A 435 2.68 22.27 -0.84
N CYS A 436 2.13 21.45 -1.73
CA CYS A 436 2.43 20.02 -1.82
C CYS A 436 3.75 19.76 -2.55
N ASN A 437 4.09 20.55 -3.56
CA ASN A 437 5.34 20.38 -4.32
C ASN A 437 6.49 21.28 -3.83
N GLY A 438 6.28 22.12 -2.82
CA GLY A 438 7.25 23.13 -2.40
C GLY A 438 8.63 22.62 -1.97
N LYS A 439 8.78 21.32 -1.66
CA LYS A 439 10.10 20.71 -1.41
C LYS A 439 10.90 20.42 -2.67
N MET A 440 10.23 20.30 -3.82
CA MET A 440 10.83 20.07 -5.14
C MET A 440 11.12 21.39 -5.88
N LEU A 441 10.54 22.51 -5.42
CA LEU A 441 10.74 23.84 -5.98
C LEU A 441 11.93 24.60 -5.35
N LYS A 442 12.61 23.99 -4.37
CA LYS A 442 13.82 24.50 -3.71
C LYS A 442 14.99 23.66 -4.13
#